data_AF-F0TCP4-F1
#
_entry.id   AF-F0TCP4-F1
#
_cell.length_a   1.000
_cell.length_b   1.000
_cell.length_c   1.000
_cell.angle_alpha   90.00
_cell.angle_beta   90.00
_cell.angle_gamma   90.00
#
_symmetry.space_group_name_H-M   'P 1'
#
loop_
_entity.id
_entity.type
_entity.pdbx_description
1 polymer ?
#
loop_
_entity_poly.entity_id
_entity_poly.type
_entity_poly.pdbx_seq_one_letter_code
_entity_poly.pdbx_strand_id
1 'polypeptide(L)'
;MALILIRAEDQSKLLNTLADIERHAGLKISGKPRIMDSKKADNIATKILKQKIRSRSAIAVLVKVVDDTTKSIVHIRKIHPPAHVVVISEEYAEFKELEANFNKLSPLRGYYSHKSEKSSDSKKED
;
A
#
# COMPACT_ATOMS: atom_id res chain seq x y z
N MET A 1 -3.69 -8.37 -9.26
CA MET A 1 -3.79 -7.47 -8.09
C MET A 1 -2.49 -7.59 -7.32
N ALA A 2 -2.04 -6.55 -6.62
CA ALA A 2 -0.85 -6.63 -5.78
C ALA A 2 -1.10 -6.08 -4.38
N LEU A 3 -0.30 -6.55 -3.42
CA LEU A 3 -0.23 -5.98 -2.08
C LEU A 3 1.00 -5.08 -1.96
N ILE A 4 0.83 -3.90 -1.39
CA ILE A 4 1.92 -2.97 -1.12
C ILE A 4 1.97 -2.69 0.38
N LEU A 5 3.11 -2.97 1.00
CA LEU A 5 3.40 -2.63 2.38
C LEU A 5 4.18 -1.31 2.42
N ILE A 6 3.62 -0.31 3.10
CA ILE A 6 4.24 1.00 3.33
C ILE A 6 4.69 1.06 4.78
N ARG A 7 5.97 1.36 4.99
CA ARG A 7 6.63 1.49 6.29
C ARG A 7 7.13 2.92 6.46
N ALA A 8 6.65 3.63 7.48
CA ALA A 8 6.99 5.03 7.70
C ALA A 8 7.38 5.31 9.16
N GLU A 9 8.16 6.37 9.34
CA GLU A 9 8.56 6.89 10.66
C GLU A 9 7.47 7.75 11.30
N ASP A 10 6.57 8.32 10.50
CA ASP A 10 5.47 9.16 10.95
C ASP A 10 4.29 9.09 9.96
N GLN A 11 3.13 9.62 10.40
CA GLN A 11 1.90 9.60 9.63
C GLN A 11 1.96 10.49 8.38
N SER A 12 2.71 11.60 8.42
CA SER A 12 2.83 12.53 7.28
C SER A 12 3.56 11.88 6.11
N LYS A 13 4.71 11.23 6.36
CA LYS A 13 5.46 10.45 5.36
C LYS A 13 4.61 9.33 4.77
N LEU A 14 3.76 8.70 5.58
CA LEU A 14 2.86 7.65 5.13
C LEU A 14 1.78 8.18 4.17
N LEU A 15 1.10 9.27 4.55
CA LEU A 15 0.05 9.89 3.73
C LEU A 15 0.61 10.46 2.42
N ASN A 16 1.77 11.12 2.47
CA ASN A 16 2.44 11.62 1.28
C ASN A 16 2.86 10.49 0.34
N THR A 17 3.38 9.38 0.87
CA THR A 17 3.69 8.19 0.06
C THR A 17 2.45 7.60 -0.61
N LEU A 18 1.31 7.53 0.08
CA LEU A 18 0.05 7.10 -0.54
C LEU A 18 -0.36 8.02 -1.69
N ALA A 19 -0.20 9.33 -1.52
CA ALA A 19 -0.47 10.30 -2.58
C ALA A 19 0.48 10.11 -3.76
N ASP A 20 1.77 9.85 -3.54
CA ASP A 20 2.75 9.58 -4.60
C ASP A 20 2.41 8.31 -5.38
N ILE A 21 1.97 7.25 -4.70
CA ILE A 21 1.55 6.00 -5.33
C ILE A 21 0.38 6.22 -6.29
N GLU A 22 -0.62 6.99 -5.89
CA GLU A 22 -1.78 7.26 -6.75
C GLU A 22 -1.46 8.28 -7.86
N ARG A 23 -0.78 9.38 -7.53
CA ARG A 23 -0.61 10.54 -8.44
C ARG A 23 0.59 10.41 -9.37
N HIS A 24 1.70 9.85 -8.87
CA HIS A 24 2.98 9.83 -9.58
C HIS A 24 3.33 8.44 -10.10
N ALA A 25 3.03 7.38 -9.35
CA ALA A 25 3.14 6.01 -9.87
C ALA A 25 1.91 5.58 -10.68
N GLY A 26 0.80 6.33 -10.60
CA GLY A 26 -0.42 6.05 -11.36
C GLY A 26 -1.09 4.73 -10.98
N LEU A 27 -0.81 4.20 -9.78
CA LEU A 27 -1.40 2.95 -9.31
C LEU A 27 -2.74 3.20 -8.64
N LYS A 28 -3.76 2.42 -9.00
CA LYS A 28 -5.09 2.56 -8.43
C LYS A 28 -5.22 1.75 -7.14
N ILE A 29 -5.42 2.43 -6.02
CA ILE A 29 -5.71 1.80 -4.73
C ILE A 29 -7.11 1.18 -4.75
N SER A 30 -7.20 -0.08 -4.33
CA SER A 30 -8.44 -0.83 -4.19
C SER A 30 -8.90 -0.82 -2.73
N GLY A 31 -10.00 -0.08 -2.47
CA GLY A 31 -10.56 0.08 -1.14
C GLY A 31 -9.76 1.05 -0.26
N LYS A 32 -9.78 0.84 1.05
CA LYS A 32 -9.03 1.66 2.01
C LYS A 32 -7.73 0.97 2.45
N PRO A 33 -6.60 1.70 2.53
CA PRO A 33 -5.39 1.23 3.18
C PRO A 33 -5.68 0.76 4.61
N ARG A 34 -4.98 -0.28 5.05
CA ARG A 34 -5.21 -0.95 6.33
C ARG A 34 -4.00 -0.85 7.24
N ILE A 35 -4.18 -0.39 8.47
CA ILE A 35 -3.12 -0.26 9.48
C ILE A 35 -2.67 -1.65 9.91
N MET A 36 -1.36 -1.85 9.96
CA MET A 36 -0.69 -3.06 10.42
C MET A 36 0.22 -2.73 11.59
N ASP A 37 0.40 -3.69 12.50
CA ASP A 37 1.43 -3.59 13.53
C ASP A 37 2.83 -3.40 12.90
N SER A 38 3.53 -2.36 13.33
CA SER A 38 4.81 -1.93 12.74
C SER A 38 5.90 -2.99 12.91
N LYS A 39 5.91 -3.74 14.04
CA LYS A 39 6.87 -4.83 14.23
C LYS A 39 6.60 -5.99 13.28
N LYS A 40 5.33 -6.35 13.08
CA LYS A 40 4.93 -7.37 12.10
C LYS A 40 5.30 -6.95 10.68
N ALA A 41 5.05 -5.69 10.30
CA ALA A 41 5.42 -5.13 9.01
C ALA A 41 6.94 -5.18 8.77
N ASP A 42 7.73 -4.79 9.76
CA ASP A 42 9.18 -4.84 9.75
C ASP A 42 9.70 -6.28 9.53
N ASN A 43 9.11 -7.26 10.21
CA ASN A 43 9.44 -8.67 10.04
C ASN A 43 9.12 -9.17 8.62
N ILE A 44 7.96 -8.82 8.08
CA ILE A 44 7.57 -9.17 6.70
C ILE A 44 8.55 -8.57 5.70
N ALA A 45 8.87 -7.28 5.82
CA ALA A 45 9.81 -6.61 4.94
C ALA A 45 11.20 -7.27 5.00
N THR A 46 11.66 -7.66 6.18
CA THR A 46 12.94 -8.39 6.35
C THR A 46 12.95 -9.72 5.59
N LYS A 47 11.85 -10.49 5.67
CA LYS A 47 11.74 -11.79 4.98
C LYS A 47 11.72 -11.62 3.46
N ILE A 48 10.94 -10.67 2.97
CA ILE A 48 10.81 -10.41 1.53
C ILE A 48 12.12 -9.88 0.94
N LEU A 49 12.75 -8.91 1.61
CA LEU A 49 13.98 -8.29 1.14
C LEU A 49 15.23 -9.13 1.41
N LYS A 50 15.12 -10.22 2.20
CA LYS A 50 16.23 -11.08 2.65
C LYS A 50 17.41 -10.30 3.24
N GLN A 51 17.14 -9.14 3.84
CA GLN A 51 18.15 -8.25 4.42
C GLN A 51 17.63 -7.61 5.70
N LYS A 52 18.55 -7.22 6.58
CA LYS A 52 18.20 -6.43 7.77
C LYS A 52 17.70 -5.05 7.35
N ILE A 53 16.51 -4.70 7.80
CA ILE A 53 15.98 -3.35 7.70
C ILE A 53 16.77 -2.40 8.60
N ARG A 54 17.21 -1.27 8.03
CA ARG A 54 18.07 -0.29 8.71
C ARG A 54 17.28 0.64 9.63
N SER A 55 16.04 0.94 9.29
CA SER A 55 15.11 1.74 10.09
C SER A 55 13.90 0.93 10.50
N ARG A 56 13.40 1.20 11.72
CA ARG A 56 12.14 0.66 12.22
C ARG A 56 10.99 1.56 11.81
N SER A 57 9.85 0.97 11.50
CA SER A 57 8.64 1.76 11.25
C SER A 57 7.94 2.13 12.56
N ALA A 58 7.43 3.35 12.64
CA ALA A 58 6.51 3.76 13.70
C ALA A 58 5.07 3.43 13.32
N ILE A 59 4.74 3.60 12.04
CA ILE A 59 3.45 3.27 11.44
C ILE A 59 3.65 2.45 10.16
N ALA A 60 2.79 1.44 9.98
CA ALA A 60 2.79 0.60 8.79
C ALA A 60 1.38 0.40 8.26
N VAL A 61 1.26 0.36 6.93
CA VAL A 61 -0.03 0.20 6.25
C VAL A 61 0.11 -0.76 5.08
N LEU A 62 -0.87 -1.64 4.95
CA LEU A 62 -1.05 -2.54 3.83
C LEU A 62 -2.08 -1.98 2.86
N VAL A 63 -1.74 -1.98 1.57
CA VAL A 63 -2.54 -1.40 0.48
C VAL A 63 -2.78 -2.49 -0.56
N LYS A 64 -4.02 -2.60 -1.05
CA LYS A 64 -4.33 -3.37 -2.26
C LYS A 64 -4.32 -2.42 -3.45
N VAL A 65 -3.68 -2.81 -4.54
CA VAL A 65 -3.72 -2.08 -5.82
C VAL A 65 -4.29 -2.97 -6.92
N VAL A 66 -5.03 -2.36 -7.84
CA VAL A 66 -5.71 -3.10 -8.92
C VAL A 66 -4.71 -3.80 -9.84
N ASP A 67 -3.63 -3.10 -10.18
CA ASP A 67 -2.54 -3.58 -11.02
C ASP A 67 -1.88 -4.87 -10.49
N ASP A 68 -1.28 -5.64 -11.39
CA ASP A 68 -0.47 -6.81 -11.04
C ASP A 68 0.87 -6.41 -10.40
N THR A 69 1.55 -7.39 -9.81
CA THR A 69 2.83 -7.20 -9.11
C THR A 69 3.89 -6.57 -10.01
N THR A 70 4.02 -7.05 -11.25
CA THR A 70 5.07 -6.61 -12.17
C THR A 70 4.88 -5.14 -12.54
N LYS A 71 3.67 -4.75 -12.94
CA LYS A 71 3.35 -3.35 -13.23
C LYS A 71 3.54 -2.46 -12.01
N SER A 72 3.09 -2.93 -10.84
CA SER A 72 3.25 -2.21 -9.58
C SER A 72 4.72 -1.93 -9.27
N ILE A 73 5.60 -2.93 -9.41
CA ILE A 73 7.05 -2.75 -9.21
C ILE A 73 7.62 -1.72 -10.19
N VAL A 74 7.31 -1.85 -11.49
CA VAL A 74 7.84 -0.94 -12.52
C VAL A 74 7.41 0.51 -12.26
N HIS A 75 6.19 0.73 -11.80
CA HIS A 75 5.67 2.07 -11.52
C HIS A 75 6.23 2.66 -10.23
N ILE A 76 6.29 1.88 -9.14
CA ILE A 76 6.90 2.31 -7.88
C ILE A 76 8.36 2.70 -8.05
N ARG A 77 9.12 1.97 -8.89
CA ARG A 77 10.54 2.28 -9.16
C ARG A 77 10.77 3.63 -9.86
N LYS A 78 9.74 4.22 -10.47
CA LYS A 78 9.83 5.53 -11.15
C LYS A 78 9.64 6.71 -10.20
N ILE A 79 9.19 6.47 -8.98
CA ILE A 79 8.93 7.51 -7.97
C ILE A 79 9.91 7.39 -6.80
N HIS A 80 10.06 8.48 -6.06
CA HIS A 80 10.93 8.57 -4.88
C HIS A 80 10.10 8.94 -3.64
N PRO A 81 9.21 8.04 -3.18
CA PRO A 81 8.33 8.35 -2.07
C PRO A 81 9.12 8.54 -0.76
N PRO A 82 8.62 9.37 0.17
CA PRO A 82 9.31 9.67 1.43
C PRO A 82 9.31 8.50 2.43
N ALA A 83 8.44 7.49 2.25
CA ALA A 83 8.39 6.29 3.07
C ALA A 83 8.87 5.05 2.30
N HIS A 84 9.21 4.00 3.04
CA HIS A 84 9.72 2.77 2.46
C HIS A 84 8.57 1.90 1.95
N VAL A 85 8.57 1.61 0.64
CA VAL A 85 7.52 0.87 -0.06
C VAL A 85 8.02 -0.52 -0.47
N VAL A 86 7.25 -1.56 -0.15
CA VAL A 86 7.54 -2.95 -0.53
C VAL A 86 6.34 -3.50 -1.29
N VAL A 87 6.52 -3.86 -2.55
CA VAL A 87 5.51 -4.62 -3.30
C VAL A 87 5.66 -6.10 -2.97
N ILE A 88 4.57 -6.73 -2.58
CA ILE A 88 4.51 -8.13 -2.16
C ILE A 88 3.83 -8.92 -3.28
N SER A 89 4.61 -9.80 -3.93
CA SER A 89 4.12 -10.71 -4.97
C SER A 89 3.34 -11.87 -4.36
N GLU A 90 2.39 -12.42 -5.13
CA GLU A 90 1.66 -13.66 -4.83
C GLU A 90 2.58 -14.87 -4.64
N GLU A 91 3.80 -14.80 -5.16
CA GLU A 91 4.85 -15.83 -5.03
C GLU A 91 5.43 -15.94 -3.60
N TYR A 92 5.29 -14.89 -2.78
CA TYR A 92 5.76 -14.92 -1.40
C TYR A 92 4.73 -15.58 -0.48
N ALA A 93 5.18 -16.44 0.44
CA ALA A 93 4.31 -17.13 1.39
C ALA A 93 3.48 -16.16 2.24
N GLU A 94 4.05 -14.99 2.55
CA GLU A 94 3.40 -13.92 3.31
C GLU A 94 2.17 -13.36 2.60
N PHE A 95 2.11 -13.41 1.26
CA PHE A 95 1.02 -12.81 0.50
C PHE A 95 -0.34 -13.36 0.90
N LYS A 96 -0.49 -14.70 0.92
CA LYS A 96 -1.77 -15.35 1.22
C LYS A 96 -2.26 -15.03 2.63
N GLU A 97 -1.35 -15.00 3.61
CA GLU A 97 -1.69 -14.63 5.00
C GLU A 97 -2.17 -13.18 5.08
N LEU A 98 -1.44 -12.27 4.41
CA LEU A 98 -1.77 -10.85 4.39
C LEU A 98 -3.10 -10.57 3.69
N GLU A 99 -3.35 -11.24 2.57
CA GLU A 99 -4.59 -11.11 1.83
C GLU A 99 -5.79 -11.58 2.64
N ALA A 100 -5.70 -12.78 3.25
CA ALA A 100 -6.78 -13.36 4.06
C ALA A 100 -7.13 -12.51 5.29
N ASN A 101 -6.13 -11.82 5.86
CA ASN A 101 -6.32 -10.99 7.05
C ASN A 101 -6.55 -9.51 6.74
N PHE A 102 -6.46 -9.08 5.47
CA PHE A 102 -6.55 -7.67 5.08
C PHE A 102 -7.81 -6.98 5.63
N ASN A 103 -8.97 -7.64 5.51
CA ASN A 103 -10.25 -7.08 5.95
C ASN A 103 -10.42 -7.04 7.48
N LYS A 104 -9.61 -7.80 8.23
CA LYS A 104 -9.59 -7.80 9.70
C LYS A 104 -8.79 -6.64 10.27
N LEU A 105 -7.92 -6.03 9.46
CA LEU A 105 -7.11 -4.89 9.86
C LEU A 105 -7.95 -3.59 9.89
N SER A 106 -7.55 -2.68 10.78
CA SER A 106 -8.22 -1.39 10.92
C SER A 106 -7.99 -0.51 9.70
N PRO A 107 -9.02 0.17 9.16
CA PRO A 107 -8.83 1.11 8.06
C PRO A 107 -8.02 2.34 8.52
N LEU A 108 -7.13 2.82 7.65
CA LEU A 108 -6.37 4.04 7.88
C LEU A 108 -7.30 5.27 7.87
N ARG A 109 -7.21 6.10 8.93
CA ARG A 109 -7.90 7.40 9.00
C ARG A 109 -7.07 8.49 8.32
N GLY A 110 -7.75 9.50 7.77
CA GLY A 110 -7.09 10.63 7.10
C GLY A 110 -6.59 10.35 5.67
N TYR A 111 -6.78 9.14 5.16
CA TYR A 111 -6.57 8.83 3.75
C TYR A 111 -7.79 9.20 2.92
N TYR A 112 -7.56 10.00 1.88
CA TYR A 112 -8.53 10.35 0.85
C TYR A 112 -7.95 9.94 -0.50
N SER A 113 -8.57 8.93 -1.13
CA SER A 113 -8.15 8.48 -2.46
C SER A 113 -8.26 9.61 -3.46
N HIS A 114 -7.26 9.70 -4.33
CA HIS A 114 -7.31 10.60 -5.47
C HIS A 114 -8.37 10.08 -6.46
N LYS A 115 -9.61 10.58 -6.35
CA LYS A 115 -10.61 10.36 -7.40
C LYS A 115 -10.05 10.91 -8.71
N SER A 116 -9.83 10.04 -9.70
CA SER A 116 -9.81 10.50 -11.08
C SER A 116 -11.22 11.00 -11.40
N GLU A 117 -11.35 12.25 -11.83
CA GLU A 117 -12.58 12.77 -12.40
C GLU A 117 -12.94 11.97 -13.66
N LYS A 118 -13.62 10.83 -13.53
CA LYS A 118 -14.55 10.22 -14.51
C LYS A 118 -15.41 9.16 -13.80
N SER A 119 -16.48 9.62 -13.16
CA SER A 119 -17.73 8.86 -13.06
C SER A 119 -18.87 9.87 -12.87
N SER A 120 -19.26 10.51 -13.98
CA SER A 120 -20.61 11.05 -14.16
C SER A 120 -21.60 9.88 -14.26
N ASP A 121 -22.78 10.11 -13.71
CA ASP A 121 -24.06 9.41 -13.93
C ASP A 121 -24.21 7.94 -13.51
N SER A 122 -24.93 7.76 -12.41
CA SER A 122 -26.19 7.02 -12.47
C SER A 122 -27.28 7.87 -11.82
N LYS A 123 -28.15 8.41 -12.68
CA LYS A 123 -29.52 8.83 -12.33
C LYS A 123 -30.15 7.79 -11.41
N LYS A 124 -30.75 8.23 -10.31
CA LYS A 124 -31.88 7.53 -9.74
C LYS A 124 -33.13 8.13 -10.37
N GLU A 125 -33.71 7.40 -11.31
CA GLU A 125 -35.14 7.41 -11.52
C GLU A 125 -35.77 6.69 -10.32
N ASP A 126 -36.68 7.38 -9.65
CA ASP A 126 -37.98 6.88 -9.17
C ASP A 126 -38.82 8.10 -8.75
#